data_AF-A0A9E5B2J5-F1
#
_entry.id   AF-A0A9E5B2J5-F1
#
_cell.length_a   1.000
_cell.length_b   1.000
_cell.length_c   1.000
_cell.angle_alpha   90.00
_cell.angle_beta   90.00
_cell.angle_gamma   90.00
#
_symmetry.space_group_name_H-M   'P 1'
#
loop_
_entity.id
_entity.type
_entity.pdbx_description
1 polymer ?
#
loop_
_entity_poly.entity_id
_entity_poly.type
_entity_poly.pdbx_seq_one_letter_code
_entity_poly.pdbx_strand_id
1 'polypeptide(L)'
;MTKAGTKDSSPTETLSRTEVKLGGVWRVVVLNDPVNLMSYVMMVFKKIFGFNETVARRHMLEVHEQGRSVVWSGLREKAEAYV
;
A
#
# COMPACT_ATOMS: atom_id res chain seq x y z
N MET A 1 -51.18 19.73 -47.93
CA MET A 1 -50.27 18.87 -48.69
C MET A 1 -49.04 18.59 -47.84
N THR A 2 -48.68 17.30 -47.70
CA THR A 2 -47.33 16.72 -47.41
C THR A 2 -46.59 17.13 -46.13
N LYS A 3 -45.90 16.27 -45.37
CA LYS A 3 -45.68 14.81 -45.28
C LYS A 3 -44.82 14.58 -44.01
N ALA A 4 -44.98 13.42 -43.38
CA ALA A 4 -44.24 12.91 -42.23
C ALA A 4 -42.70 12.79 -42.42
N GLY A 5 -41.97 12.72 -41.30
CA GLY A 5 -40.57 12.29 -41.22
C GLY A 5 -40.22 11.73 -39.84
N THR A 6 -39.96 10.43 -39.79
CA THR A 6 -39.71 9.56 -38.62
C THR A 6 -38.20 9.28 -38.48
N LYS A 7 -37.77 8.88 -37.26
CA LYS A 7 -36.45 8.32 -36.85
C LYS A 7 -35.32 9.36 -36.71
N ASP A 8 -34.47 9.32 -35.68
CA ASP A 8 -33.71 8.13 -35.32
C ASP A 8 -33.32 8.07 -33.83
N SER A 9 -33.21 6.84 -33.36
CA SER A 9 -32.73 6.42 -32.07
C SER A 9 -31.23 6.70 -31.87
N SER A 10 -30.86 7.21 -30.70
CA SER A 10 -29.54 6.93 -30.13
C SER A 10 -29.71 6.59 -28.66
N PRO A 11 -29.44 5.34 -28.21
CA PRO A 11 -29.13 5.14 -26.81
C PRO A 11 -27.81 5.88 -26.58
N THR A 12 -27.84 6.91 -25.75
CA THR A 12 -26.61 7.46 -25.19
C THR A 12 -26.00 6.34 -24.37
N GLU A 13 -25.08 5.59 -24.96
CA GLU A 13 -24.20 4.68 -24.24
C GLU A 13 -23.44 5.54 -23.24
N THR A 14 -23.98 5.57 -22.03
CA THR A 14 -23.30 6.10 -20.87
C THR A 14 -22.14 5.14 -20.64
N LEU A 15 -20.99 5.44 -21.26
CA LEU A 15 -19.72 4.82 -20.91
C LEU A 15 -19.55 5.04 -19.43
N SER A 16 -19.89 4.04 -18.63
CA SER A 16 -19.64 4.04 -17.21
C SER A 16 -18.12 4.13 -17.08
N ARG A 17 -17.63 5.32 -16.75
CA ARG A 17 -16.28 5.47 -16.25
C ARG A 17 -16.25 4.67 -14.97
N THR A 18 -15.72 3.46 -15.02
CA THR A 18 -15.38 2.70 -13.83
C THR A 18 -14.44 3.58 -13.02
N GLU A 19 -14.96 4.24 -11.99
CA GLU A 19 -14.14 4.85 -10.95
C GLU A 19 -13.41 3.70 -10.26
N VAL A 20 -12.21 3.39 -10.76
CA VAL A 20 -11.28 2.56 -10.01
C VAL A 20 -10.94 3.37 -8.78
N LYS A 21 -11.58 3.06 -7.65
CA LYS A 21 -11.08 3.46 -6.32
C LYS A 21 -9.67 2.87 -6.24
N LEU A 22 -8.66 3.67 -6.58
CA LEU A 22 -7.28 3.33 -6.33
C LEU A 22 -7.19 3.15 -4.82
N GLY A 23 -7.13 1.90 -4.37
CA GLY A 23 -6.92 1.58 -2.96
C GLY A 23 -5.71 2.38 -2.51
N GLY A 24 -5.89 3.25 -1.52
CA GLY A 24 -4.87 4.21 -1.10
C GLY A 24 -3.54 3.54 -0.75
N VAL A 25 -2.48 4.33 -0.59
CA VAL A 25 -1.15 3.81 -0.25
C VAL A 25 -1.20 3.14 1.14
N TRP A 26 -0.85 1.86 1.19
CA TRP A 26 -0.70 1.08 2.42
C TRP A 26 0.71 1.26 2.98
N ARG A 27 0.85 1.16 4.30
CA ARG A 27 2.13 1.21 5.00
C ARG A 27 2.29 -0.04 5.86
N VAL A 28 3.46 -0.67 5.78
CA VAL A 28 3.87 -1.72 6.71
C VAL A 28 4.60 -1.05 7.86
N VAL A 29 4.09 -1.27 9.07
CA VAL A 29 4.59 -0.63 10.29
C VAL A 29 5.05 -1.73 11.25
N VAL A 30 6.28 -1.62 11.73
CA VAL A 30 6.79 -2.46 12.82
C VAL A 30 6.61 -1.70 14.12
N LEU A 31 6.06 -2.36 15.13
CA LEU A 31 5.82 -1.81 16.47
C LEU A 31 6.88 -2.33 17.45
N ASN A 32 7.19 -1.54 18.46
CA ASN A 32 8.09 -1.94 19.53
C ASN A 32 7.41 -2.89 20.51
N ASP A 33 8.18 -3.83 21.04
CA ASP A 33 7.74 -4.77 22.06
C ASP A 33 8.84 -4.96 23.11
N PRO A 34 8.49 -5.37 24.34
CA PRO A 34 9.47 -5.49 25.43
C PRO A 34 10.26 -6.80 25.42
N VAL A 35 10.00 -7.72 24.48
CA VAL A 35 10.52 -9.09 24.52
C VAL A 35 11.63 -9.30 23.48
N ASN A 36 11.43 -8.78 22.27
CA ASN A 36 12.37 -8.98 21.16
C ASN A 36 13.62 -8.13 21.32
N LEU A 37 14.77 -8.75 21.09
CA LEU A 37 16.08 -8.09 21.14
C LEU A 37 16.30 -7.23 19.89
N MET A 38 17.04 -6.12 20.04
CA MET A 38 17.42 -5.24 18.93
C MET A 38 18.18 -5.97 17.81
N SER A 39 19.03 -6.91 18.18
CA SER A 39 19.78 -7.76 17.23
C SER A 39 18.86 -8.64 16.41
N TYR A 40 17.79 -9.17 17.02
CA TYR A 40 16.78 -9.96 16.33
C TYR A 40 15.98 -9.09 15.34
N VAL A 41 15.51 -7.92 15.80
CA VAL A 41 14.79 -6.96 14.96
C VAL A 41 15.63 -6.52 13.75
N MET A 42 16.92 -6.21 13.96
CA MET A 42 17.84 -5.91 12.86
C MET A 42 18.00 -7.07 11.88
N MET A 43 18.10 -8.31 12.36
CA MET A 43 18.19 -9.50 11.51
C MET A 43 16.91 -9.69 10.66
N VAL A 44 15.73 -9.47 11.24
CA VAL A 44 14.46 -9.50 10.51
C VAL A 44 14.43 -8.43 9.42
N PHE A 45 14.87 -7.20 9.71
CA PHE A 45 14.96 -6.14 8.68
C PHE A 45 15.86 -6.51 7.51
N LYS A 46 17.00 -7.14 7.79
CA LYS A 46 17.91 -7.63 6.74
C LYS A 46 17.30 -8.77 5.93
N LYS A 47 16.62 -9.71 6.59
CA LYS A 47 16.10 -10.94 5.95
C LYS A 47 14.80 -10.71 5.16
N ILE A 48 13.86 -9.95 5.69
CA ILE A 48 12.52 -9.77 5.12
C ILE A 48 12.48 -8.60 4.13
N PHE A 49 13.15 -7.50 4.47
CA PHE A 49 13.13 -6.29 3.65
C PHE A 49 14.40 -6.10 2.81
N GLY A 50 15.41 -6.97 2.98
CA GLY A 50 16.66 -6.88 2.24
C GLY A 50 17.49 -5.65 2.60
N PHE A 51 17.25 -5.04 3.76
CA PHE A 51 17.97 -3.84 4.16
C PHE A 51 19.45 -4.14 4.43
N ASN A 52 20.31 -3.19 4.08
CA ASN A 52 21.70 -3.22 4.52
C ASN A 52 21.81 -2.87 6.01
N GLU A 53 22.97 -3.09 6.60
CA GLU A 53 23.23 -2.90 8.04
C GLU A 53 22.83 -1.51 8.54
N THR A 54 23.18 -0.46 7.78
CA THR A 54 22.93 0.93 8.19
C THR A 54 21.44 1.24 8.20
N VAL A 55 20.71 0.78 7.19
CA VAL A 55 19.26 0.98 7.07
C VAL A 55 18.52 0.16 8.13
N ALA A 56 18.91 -1.10 8.34
CA ALA A 56 18.33 -1.95 9.38
C ALA A 56 18.55 -1.37 10.79
N ARG A 57 19.76 -0.87 11.08
CA ARG A 57 20.07 -0.22 12.36
C ARG A 57 19.21 1.04 12.58
N ARG A 58 19.00 1.85 11.55
CA ARG A 58 18.15 3.05 11.63
C ARG A 58 16.71 2.70 11.97
N HIS A 59 16.12 1.73 11.26
CA HIS A 59 14.74 1.29 11.54
C HIS A 59 14.62 0.63 12.91
N MET A 60 15.63 -0.12 13.36
CA MET A 60 15.64 -0.70 14.71
C MET A 60 15.60 0.39 15.79
N LEU A 61 16.44 1.42 15.67
CA LEU A 61 16.45 2.53 16.62
C LEU A 61 15.11 3.28 16.62
N GLU A 62 14.52 3.50 15.43
CA GLU A 62 13.20 4.14 15.32
C GLU A 62 12.12 3.32 16.04
N VAL A 63 12.11 1.99 15.88
CA VAL A 63 11.20 1.12 16.64
C VAL A 63 11.47 1.26 18.14
N HIS A 64 12.72 1.12 18.59
CA HIS A 64 13.06 1.15 20.01
C HIS A 64 12.71 2.46 20.70
N GLU A 65 13.05 3.59 20.08
CA GLU A 65 12.95 4.92 20.67
C GLU A 65 11.56 5.55 20.47
N GLN A 66 10.94 5.31 19.31
CA GLN A 66 9.68 5.96 18.91
C GLN A 66 8.48 5.02 19.01
N GLY A 67 8.70 3.76 19.36
CA GLY A 67 7.67 2.74 19.50
C GLY A 67 7.20 2.14 18.17
N ARG A 68 7.63 2.68 17.02
CA ARG A 68 7.25 2.18 15.69
C ARG A 68 8.17 2.65 14.58
N SER A 69 8.16 1.95 13.45
CA SER A 69 8.82 2.40 12.22
C SER A 69 8.05 1.98 10.98
N VAL A 70 7.96 2.87 9.98
CA VAL A 70 7.39 2.54 8.66
C VAL A 70 8.51 1.95 7.80
N VAL A 71 8.37 0.67 7.45
CA VAL A 71 9.40 -0.08 6.72
C VAL A 71 9.09 -0.24 5.23
N TRP A 72 7.82 -0.08 4.84
CA TRP A 72 7.41 -0.17 3.43
C TRP A 72 6.12 0.62 3.17
N SER A 73 5.95 1.10 1.94
CA SER A 73 4.69 1.70 1.48
C SER A 73 4.37 1.39 0.02
N GLY A 74 3.10 1.16 -0.30
CA GLY A 74 2.65 0.90 -1.67
C GLY A 74 1.29 0.23 -1.76
N LEU A 75 1.12 -0.67 -2.74
CA LEU A 75 -0.11 -1.44 -2.95
C LEU A 75 -0.43 -2.39 -1.78
N ARG A 76 -1.72 -2.56 -1.51
CA ARG A 76 -2.23 -3.40 -0.43
C ARG A 76 -1.73 -4.85 -0.52
N GLU A 77 -1.82 -5.45 -1.70
CA GLU A 77 -1.47 -6.86 -1.92
C GLU A 77 -0.03 -7.15 -1.51
N LYS A 78 0.89 -6.22 -1.79
CA LYS A 78 2.29 -6.36 -1.40
C LYS A 78 2.52 -6.02 0.08
N ALA A 79 1.73 -5.12 0.68
CA ALA A 79 1.78 -4.90 2.13
C ALA A 79 1.37 -6.17 2.90
N GLU A 80 0.33 -6.88 2.45
CA GLU A 80 -0.16 -8.10 3.09
C GLU A 80 0.86 -9.25 3.05
N ALA A 81 1.76 -9.27 2.06
CA ALA A 81 2.85 -10.25 1.99
C ALA A 81 3.95 -10.03 3.05
N TYR A 82 3.93 -8.92 3.79
CA TYR A 82 4.86 -8.62 4.88
C TYR A 82 4.26 -8.84 6.28
N VAL A 83 3.00 -9.30 6.37
CA VAL A 83 2.27 -9.55 7.63
C VAL A 83 2.43 -11.00 8.08
#